data_AF-A0A0C9UVB1-F1
#
_entry.id   AF-A0A0C9UVB1-F1
#
_cell.length_a   1.000
_cell.length_b   1.000
_cell.length_c   1.000
_cell.angle_alpha   90.00
_cell.angle_beta   90.00
_cell.angle_gamma   90.00
#
_symmetry.space_group_name_H-M   'P 1'
#
loop_
_entity.id
_entity.type
_entity.pdbx_description
1 polymer ?
#
loop_
_entity_poly.entity_id
_entity_poly.type
_entity_poly.pdbx_seq_one_letter_code
_entity_poly.pdbx_strand_id
1 'polypeptide(L)' 'PGPPGLPFLGNALQMPKSHEWITYSKWAKQYGALISCVIFGQTVIIINSLQAANEMLEKRASIYSDRP' A
#
# COMPACT_ATOMS: atom_id res chain seq x y z
N PRO A 1 -9.18 -3.93 -1.32
CA PRO A 1 -9.90 -2.88 -0.54
C PRO A 1 -8.97 -1.69 -0.25
N GLY A 2 -9.45 -0.46 -0.47
CA GLY A 2 -8.63 0.74 -0.27
C GLY A 2 -9.44 2.00 -0.56
N PRO A 3 -8.88 3.18 -0.24
CA PRO A 3 -9.58 4.43 -0.48
C PRO A 3 -9.86 4.61 -1.98
N PRO A 4 -11.04 5.16 -2.36
CA PRO A 4 -11.36 5.36 -3.77
C PRO A 4 -10.41 6.40 -4.38
N GLY A 5 -9.72 6.01 -5.45
CA GLY A 5 -8.85 6.88 -6.22
C GLY A 5 -9.64 7.80 -7.17
N LEU A 6 -9.11 8.99 -7.43
CA LEU A 6 -9.67 9.92 -8.41
C LEU A 6 -9.30 9.49 -9.85
N PRO A 7 -10.10 9.85 -10.86
CA PRO A 7 -9.72 9.68 -12.26
C PRO A 7 -8.36 10.33 -12.54
N PHE A 8 -7.48 9.62 -13.26
CA PHE A 8 -6.11 10.02 -13.65
C PHE A 8 -5.08 10.18 -12.51
N LEU A 9 -5.45 10.77 -11.37
CA LEU A 9 -4.55 10.98 -10.22
C LEU A 9 -4.50 9.78 -9.27
N GLY A 10 -5.54 8.95 -9.26
CA GLY A 10 -5.72 7.89 -8.27
C GLY A 10 -5.76 8.46 -6.84
N ASN A 11 -5.03 7.82 -5.93
CA ASN A 11 -4.87 8.16 -4.52
C ASN A 11 -3.69 9.12 -4.27
N ALA A 12 -3.07 9.70 -5.29
CA ALA A 12 -1.90 10.59 -5.14
C ALA A 12 -2.14 11.75 -4.15
N LEU A 13 -3.36 12.32 -4.13
CA LEU A 13 -3.73 13.39 -3.19
C LEU A 13 -3.96 12.91 -1.76
N GLN A 14 -4.25 11.62 -1.59
CA GLN A 14 -4.48 10.98 -0.29
C GLN A 14 -3.18 10.41 0.29
N MET A 15 -2.09 10.40 -0.48
CA MET A 15 -0.81 9.92 -0.01
C MET A 15 -0.17 10.92 0.96
N PRO A 16 0.19 10.46 2.17
CA PRO A 16 0.89 11.31 3.12
C PRO A 16 2.26 11.69 2.57
N LYS A 17 2.64 12.97 2.66
CA LYS A 17 3.99 13.45 2.32
C LYS A 17 4.99 13.32 3.48
N SER A 18 4.49 13.06 4.69
CA SER A 18 5.27 12.86 5.90
C SER A 18 4.53 11.92 6.86
N HIS A 19 5.29 11.20 7.70
CA HIS A 19 4.75 10.27 8.71
C HIS A 19 3.79 9.23 8.15
N GLU A 20 4.17 8.60 7.04
CA GLU A 20 3.29 7.73 6.25
C GLU A 20 2.70 6.56 7.06
N TRP A 21 3.49 6.01 7.99
CA TRP A 21 3.08 4.91 8.88
C TRP A 21 1.83 5.25 9.72
N ILE A 22 1.62 6.52 10.07
CA ILE A 22 0.44 6.94 10.86
C ILE A 22 -0.81 6.80 9.99
N THR A 23 -0.76 7.29 8.76
CA THR A 23 -1.87 7.21 7.80
C THR A 23 -2.13 5.78 7.40
N TYR A 24 -1.08 4.99 7.14
CA TYR A 24 -1.22 3.58 6.81
C TYR A 24 -1.83 2.78 7.97
N SER A 25 -1.47 3.08 9.22
CA SER A 25 -2.09 2.46 10.39
C SER A 25 -3.58 2.82 10.51
N LYS A 26 -3.96 4.06 10.21
CA LYS A 26 -5.38 4.47 10.17
C LYS A 26 -6.14 3.73 9.07
N TRP A 27 -5.58 3.64 7.87
CA TRP A 27 -6.18 2.88 6.78
C TRP A 27 -6.24 1.38 7.08
N ALA A 28 -5.29 0.82 7.83
CA ALA A 28 -5.33 -0.58 8.23
C ALA A 28 -6.56 -0.88 9.10
N LYS A 29 -6.91 0.05 9.99
CA LYS A 29 -8.12 -0.06 10.82
C LYS A 29 -9.41 0.07 9.98
N GLN A 30 -9.38 0.84 8.90
CA GLN A 30 -10.57 1.14 8.09
C GLN A 30 -10.81 0.11 6.97
N TYR A 31 -9.75 -0.34 6.30
CA TYR A 31 -9.81 -1.17 5.10
C TYR A 31 -9.24 -2.58 5.31
N GLY A 32 -8.59 -2.84 6.44
CA GLY A 32 -7.98 -4.11 6.79
C GLY A 32 -6.46 -4.16 6.58
N ALA A 33 -5.89 -5.34 6.82
CA ALA A 33 -4.44 -5.56 6.83
C ALA A 33 -3.74 -5.38 5.47
N LEU A 34 -4.50 -5.42 4.37
CA LEU A 34 -3.98 -5.27 3.00
C LEU A 34 -4.75 -4.17 2.28
N ILE A 35 -4.06 -3.10 1.92
CA ILE A 35 -4.64 -1.93 1.27
C ILE A 35 -4.07 -1.81 -0.13
N SER A 36 -4.93 -1.58 -1.11
CA SER A 36 -4.53 -1.31 -2.49
C SER A 36 -4.87 0.13 -2.85
N CYS A 37 -3.88 0.88 -3.33
CA CYS A 37 -3.99 2.25 -3.79
C CYS A 37 -3.41 2.34 -5.21
N VAL A 38 -3.88 3.29 -6.02
CA VAL A 38 -3.30 3.57 -7.34
C VAL A 38 -2.77 4.99 -7.33
N ILE A 39 -1.53 5.22 -7.73
CA ILE A 39 -0.90 6.55 -7.75
C ILE A 39 -0.36 6.78 -9.16
N PHE A 40 -0.87 7.77 -9.88
CA PHE A 40 -0.45 8.06 -11.27
C PHE A 40 -0.39 6.81 -12.17
N GLY A 41 -1.36 5.91 -12.04
CA GLY A 41 -1.42 4.65 -12.80
C GLY A 41 -0.57 3.50 -12.26
N GLN A 42 0.24 3.73 -11.23
CA GLN A 42 0.99 2.68 -10.54
C GLN A 42 0.19 2.11 -9.37
N THR A 43 0.02 0.79 -9.30
CA THR A 43 -0.64 0.15 -8.16
C THR A 43 0.34 -0.03 -7.01
N VAL A 44 0.04 0.58 -5.87
CA VAL A 44 0.78 0.43 -4.62
C VAL A 44 -0.03 -0.43 -3.66
N ILE A 45 0.62 -1.46 -3.12
CA ILE A 45 0.03 -2.34 -2.11
C ILE A 45 0.71 -2.05 -0.77
N ILE A 46 -0.08 -1.68 0.23
CA ILE A 46 0.38 -1.39 1.58
C ILE A 46 -0.01 -2.58 2.47
N ILE A 47 0.99 -3.18 3.11
CA ILE A 47 0.84 -4.36 3.97
C ILE A 47 1.02 -3.94 5.43
N ASN A 48 -0.01 -4.12 6.26
CA ASN A 48 -0.01 -3.78 7.68
C ASN A 48 -0.07 -5.00 8.62
N SER A 49 0.15 -6.21 8.10
CA SER A 49 0.25 -7.43 8.93
C SER A 49 1.58 -8.14 8.73
N LEU A 50 2.18 -8.57 9.84
CA LEU A 50 3.46 -9.29 9.84
C LEU A 50 3.37 -10.61 9.05
N GLN A 51 2.24 -11.33 9.16
CA GLN A 51 2.04 -12.59 8.44
C GLN A 51 2.04 -12.39 6.92
N ALA A 52 1.28 -11.41 6.40
CA ALA A 52 1.26 -11.12 4.97
C ALA A 52 2.59 -10.51 4.49
N ALA A 53 3.28 -9.74 5.32
CA ALA A 53 4.60 -9.21 4.99
C ALA A 53 5.61 -10.34 4.83
N ASN A 54 5.66 -11.30 5.76
CA ASN A 54 6.54 -12.46 5.65
C ASN A 54 6.17 -13.32 4.44
N GLU A 55 4.89 -13.56 4.17
CA GLU A 55 4.48 -14.35 3.00
C GLU A 55 4.82 -13.68 1.66
N MET A 56 4.71 -12.36 1.56
CA MET A 56 5.02 -11.64 0.32
C MET A 56 6.52 -11.37 0.15
N LEU A 57 7.23 -11.06 1.24
CA LEU A 57 8.65 -10.70 1.21
C LEU A 57 9.57 -11.91 1.34
N GLU A 58 9.27 -12.93 2.13
CA GLU A 58 10.15 -14.11 2.27
C GLU A 58 9.92 -15.14 1.15
N LYS A 59 8.65 -15.49 0.86
CA LYS A 59 8.36 -16.55 -0.13
C LYS A 59 8.42 -16.07 -1.59
N ARG A 60 8.33 -14.77 -1.85
CA ARG A 60 8.37 -14.18 -3.20
C ARG A 60 9.43 -13.10 -3.37
N ALA A 61 10.46 -13.08 -2.50
CA ALA A 61 11.63 -12.22 -2.62
C ALA A 61 12.21 -12.21 -4.05
N SER A 62 12.29 -13.37 -4.72
CA SER A 62 12.85 -13.48 -6.07
C SER A 62 12.04 -12.77 -7.17
N ILE A 63 10.77 -12.42 -6.92
CA ILE A 63 9.87 -11.78 -7.89
C ILE A 63 9.69 -10.28 -7.56
N TYR A 64 9.77 -9.89 -6.30
CA TYR A 64 9.52 -8.51 -5.84
C TYR A 64 10.79 -7.74 -5.41
N SER A 65 11.96 -8.36 -5.45
CA SER A 65 13.23 -7.68 -5.17
C SER A 65 13.66 -6.87 -6.38
N ASP A 66 13.00 -5.74 -6.61
CA ASP A 66 13.52 -4.69 -7.48
C ASP A 66 13.56 -3.38 -6.69
N ARG A 67 14.63 -2.61 -6.86
CA ARG A 67 14.84 -1.32 -6.18
C ARG A 67 14.75 -0.20 -7.22
N PRO A 68 13.55 0.33 -7.49
CA PRO A 68 13.36 1.56 -8.27
C PRO A 68 13.72 2.82 -7.46
#